data_AF-A0A4R8A4P2-F1
#
_entry.id   AF-A0A4R8A4P2-F1
#
_cell.length_a   1.000
_cell.length_b   1.000
_cell.length_c   1.000
_cell.angle_alpha   90.00
_cell.angle_beta   90.00
_cell.angle_gamma   90.00
#
_symmetry.space_group_name_H-M   'P 1'
#
loop_
_entity.id
_entity.type
_entity.pdbx_description
1 polymer ?
#
loop_
_entity_poly.entity_id
_entity_poly.type
_entity_poly.pdbx_seq_one_letter_code
_entity_poly.pdbx_strand_id
1 'polypeptide(L)'
;MSGRLSRAAVAAFLVLGVTPGAAHAVGAGASATARASAGCYVHVGSVTAAGDHAGKLVTVGGASSDALATGVYPPGAVRVSGSLAEDPDVTGYGGSINGYTVLGSSMYSTSYLITLDGDVDRTRPTTYLVGGGWGDTTYFETTRFWDYPKLPNLIRQYQLRADGTLTRWDMQYSNANGTAKWANKQSATGFAAVKTMAMISQTLTYDTFLANTRGGALYTIRVPRTSPMKPIVKKVRDSTWQGFEALVAEKCGQYGTMLVGIDKDTKMAYAYAIGHANGTATVIQGLGKVPGTFADPVYFRRQIREGDAQMLFGE
;
A
#
# COMPACT_ATOMS: atom_id res chain seq x y z
N MET A 1 17.87 -32.98 -52.08
CA MET A 1 17.75 -32.96 -53.56
C MET A 1 16.41 -33.54 -53.95
N SER A 2 15.65 -32.84 -54.79
CA SER A 2 14.36 -33.26 -55.40
C SER A 2 13.20 -33.52 -54.43
N GLY A 3 11.94 -33.20 -54.71
CA GLY A 3 11.33 -32.68 -55.92
C GLY A 3 9.81 -32.60 -55.72
N ARG A 4 9.28 -31.44 -56.12
CA ARG A 4 7.92 -31.07 -56.57
C ARG A 4 6.78 -32.12 -56.65
N LEU A 5 5.62 -31.65 -56.17
CA LEU A 5 4.28 -31.55 -56.82
C LEU A 5 3.47 -32.81 -57.20
N SER A 6 2.21 -32.83 -56.75
CA SER A 6 1.08 -33.05 -57.66
C SER A 6 -0.27 -32.52 -57.15
N ARG A 7 -0.92 -31.78 -58.08
CA ARG A 7 -2.35 -31.75 -58.50
C ARG A 7 -3.41 -31.41 -57.43
N ALA A 8 -3.99 -30.21 -57.45
CA ALA A 8 -4.97 -29.64 -58.40
C ALA A 8 -6.41 -30.08 -58.14
N ALA A 9 -7.26 -29.11 -57.74
CA ALA A 9 -8.66 -29.02 -58.14
C ALA A 9 -9.06 -27.55 -58.16
N VAL A 10 -9.36 -27.05 -59.37
CA VAL A 10 -10.01 -25.77 -59.64
C VAL A 10 -11.51 -26.05 -59.73
N ALA A 11 -12.32 -25.27 -59.01
CA ALA A 11 -13.74 -25.10 -59.31
C ALA A 11 -14.09 -23.62 -59.12
N ALA A 12 -14.75 -23.07 -60.13
CA ALA A 12 -14.99 -21.66 -60.37
C ALA A 12 -16.40 -21.20 -59.93
N PHE A 13 -16.61 -19.88 -60.03
CA PHE A 13 -17.86 -19.10 -59.93
C PHE A 13 -18.37 -18.82 -58.50
N LEU A 14 -18.90 -17.65 -58.14
CA LEU A 14 -19.48 -16.51 -58.87
C LEU A 14 -19.09 -15.19 -58.19
N VAL A 15 -18.89 -14.14 -58.98
CA VAL A 15 -18.96 -12.75 -58.50
C VAL A 15 -20.43 -12.31 -58.61
N LEU A 16 -21.06 -12.04 -57.47
CA LEU A 16 -22.30 -11.27 -57.37
C LEU A 16 -22.04 -10.14 -56.37
N GLY A 17 -22.15 -8.90 -56.87
CA GLY A 17 -22.04 -7.70 -56.05
C GLY A 17 -23.20 -7.56 -55.09
N VAL A 18 -22.89 -7.28 -53.83
CA VAL A 18 -23.84 -6.81 -52.83
C VAL A 18 -23.23 -5.58 -52.14
N THR A 19 -24.05 -4.53 -52.08
CA THR A 19 -23.86 -3.20 -51.50
C THR A 19 -23.24 -3.18 -50.09
N PRO A 20 -22.57 -2.09 -49.67
CA PRO A 20 -22.00 -1.96 -48.33
C PRO A 20 -23.13 -1.80 -47.29
N GLY A 21 -23.60 -2.92 -46.74
CA GLY A 21 -24.42 -2.96 -45.54
C GLY A 21 -23.53 -2.94 -44.31
N ALA A 22 -23.81 -2.03 -43.39
CA ALA A 22 -23.11 -1.88 -42.11
C ALA A 22 -23.18 -3.16 -41.27
N ALA A 23 -22.15 -3.99 -41.34
CA ALA A 23 -21.90 -5.05 -40.37
C ALA A 23 -21.08 -4.45 -39.21
N HIS A 24 -21.71 -4.39 -38.04
CA HIS A 24 -21.03 -4.08 -36.78
C HIS A 24 -19.92 -5.11 -36.54
N ALA A 25 -18.67 -4.68 -36.71
CA ALA A 25 -17.51 -5.40 -36.20
C ALA A 25 -17.47 -5.25 -34.67
N VAL A 26 -18.27 -6.06 -33.98
CA VAL A 26 -18.15 -6.25 -32.54
C VAL A 26 -16.99 -7.22 -32.33
N GLY A 27 -15.95 -6.76 -31.65
CA GLY A 27 -14.93 -7.65 -31.08
C GLY A 27 -13.56 -7.63 -31.75
N ALA A 28 -12.84 -6.51 -31.66
CA ALA A 28 -11.37 -6.51 -31.66
C ALA A 28 -10.75 -5.24 -31.01
N GLY A 29 -11.51 -4.49 -30.21
CA GLY A 29 -11.05 -3.22 -29.59
C GLY A 29 -10.87 -3.25 -28.08
N ALA A 30 -11.21 -4.36 -27.40
CA ALA A 30 -11.25 -4.41 -25.93
C ALA A 30 -10.01 -5.06 -25.28
N SER A 31 -8.98 -5.43 -26.05
CA SER A 31 -7.89 -6.29 -25.54
C SER A 31 -6.50 -5.64 -25.45
N ALA A 32 -6.34 -4.36 -25.85
CA ALA A 32 -5.09 -3.62 -25.67
C ALA A 32 -5.19 -2.50 -24.61
N THR A 33 -6.35 -1.85 -24.49
CA THR A 33 -6.58 -0.81 -23.49
C THR A 33 -6.93 -1.36 -22.11
N ALA A 34 -7.51 -2.57 -22.04
CA ALA A 34 -7.83 -3.23 -20.76
C ALA A 34 -6.65 -3.97 -20.12
N ARG A 35 -5.52 -4.15 -20.85
CA ARG A 35 -4.27 -4.71 -20.30
C ARG A 35 -3.21 -3.67 -19.97
N ALA A 36 -3.43 -2.41 -20.35
CA ALA A 36 -2.53 -1.29 -20.06
C ALA A 36 -2.89 -0.54 -18.75
N SER A 37 -3.96 -0.93 -18.05
CA SER A 37 -4.34 -0.41 -16.73
C SER A 37 -5.07 -1.48 -15.89
N ALA A 38 -4.35 -2.38 -15.25
CA ALA A 38 -4.81 -2.83 -13.94
C ALA A 38 -4.86 -1.55 -13.09
N GLY A 39 -6.06 -0.96 -12.96
CA GLY A 39 -6.24 0.47 -12.70
C GLY A 39 -5.49 0.90 -11.44
N CYS A 40 -4.75 2.00 -11.50
CA CYS A 40 -4.11 2.53 -10.31
C CYS A 40 -5.15 2.79 -9.22
N TYR A 41 -4.94 2.20 -8.05
CA TYR A 41 -5.78 2.40 -6.89
C TYR A 41 -4.91 2.50 -5.63
N VAL A 42 -5.47 3.09 -4.58
CA VAL A 42 -4.93 3.02 -3.22
C VAL A 42 -6.01 2.42 -2.34
N HIS A 43 -5.69 1.32 -1.66
CA HIS A 43 -6.59 0.76 -0.65
C HIS A 43 -6.25 1.38 0.70
N VAL A 44 -7.04 2.37 1.08
CA VAL A 44 -6.88 3.13 2.32
C VAL A 44 -7.60 2.38 3.43
N GLY A 45 -6.85 1.71 4.29
CA GLY A 45 -7.35 1.14 5.54
C GLY A 45 -7.44 2.21 6.62
N SER A 46 -8.33 2.00 7.58
CA SER A 46 -8.57 2.92 8.68
C SER A 46 -9.08 2.22 9.94
N VAL A 47 -8.83 2.84 11.11
CA VAL A 47 -9.49 2.44 12.36
C VAL A 47 -10.41 3.57 12.79
N THR A 48 -11.70 3.26 12.97
CA THR A 48 -12.72 4.22 13.40
C THR A 48 -12.52 4.60 14.88
N ALA A 49 -13.15 5.67 15.33
CA ALA A 49 -13.13 6.03 16.76
C ALA A 49 -13.73 4.93 17.68
N ALA A 50 -14.65 4.13 17.15
CA ALA A 50 -15.26 3.00 17.84
C ALA A 50 -14.36 1.74 17.89
N GLY A 51 -13.20 1.77 17.22
CA GLY A 51 -12.28 0.64 17.15
C GLY A 51 -12.63 -0.38 16.07
N ASP A 52 -13.48 -0.01 15.11
CA ASP A 52 -13.76 -0.84 13.93
C ASP A 52 -12.63 -0.68 12.91
N HIS A 53 -12.40 -1.71 12.11
CA HIS A 53 -11.54 -1.61 10.94
C HIS A 53 -12.43 -1.36 9.71
N ALA A 54 -12.22 -0.21 9.07
CA ALA A 54 -12.86 0.20 7.83
C ALA A 54 -11.84 0.37 6.72
N GLY A 55 -12.29 0.38 5.46
CA GLY A 55 -11.42 0.68 4.35
C GLY A 55 -12.14 1.34 3.18
N LYS A 56 -11.36 1.96 2.31
CA LYS A 56 -11.82 2.55 1.06
C LYS A 56 -10.85 2.21 -0.06
N LEU A 57 -11.36 1.64 -1.14
CA LEU A 57 -10.63 1.50 -2.39
C LEU A 57 -10.76 2.80 -3.18
N VAL A 58 -9.68 3.55 -3.32
CA VAL A 58 -9.63 4.83 -4.01
C VAL A 58 -9.07 4.63 -5.41
N THR A 59 -9.79 5.10 -6.43
CA THR A 59 -9.36 5.13 -7.83
C THR A 59 -9.37 6.57 -8.35
N VAL A 60 -8.95 6.79 -9.59
CA VAL A 60 -9.06 8.11 -10.22
C VAL A 60 -10.53 8.52 -10.32
N GLY A 61 -10.91 9.57 -9.59
CA GLY A 61 -12.27 10.11 -9.59
C GLY A 61 -13.32 9.32 -8.78
N GLY A 62 -12.92 8.25 -8.08
CA GLY A 62 -13.86 7.36 -7.39
C GLY A 62 -13.33 6.82 -6.07
N ALA A 63 -14.25 6.42 -5.19
CA ALA A 63 -13.94 5.65 -4.00
C ALA A 63 -15.12 4.74 -3.63
N SER A 64 -14.83 3.49 -3.26
CA SER A 64 -15.80 2.55 -2.70
C SER A 64 -15.38 2.15 -1.29
N SER A 65 -16.34 2.08 -0.36
CA SER A 65 -16.05 1.63 1.00
C SER A 65 -16.11 0.10 1.08
N ASP A 66 -15.25 -0.46 1.92
CA ASP A 66 -15.31 -1.87 2.31
C ASP A 66 -16.48 -2.12 3.27
N ALA A 67 -16.81 -3.40 3.47
CA ALA A 67 -17.59 -3.81 4.63
C ALA A 67 -16.82 -3.51 5.93
N LEU A 68 -17.56 -3.09 6.95
CA LEU A 68 -16.98 -2.71 8.24
C LEU A 68 -16.68 -3.96 9.08
N ALA A 69 -15.43 -4.16 9.47
CA ALA A 69 -15.08 -5.15 10.48
C ALA A 69 -15.26 -4.51 11.86
N THR A 70 -16.38 -4.82 12.52
CA THR A 70 -16.77 -4.16 13.77
C THR A 70 -15.94 -4.60 14.96
N GLY A 71 -15.75 -3.73 15.95
CA GLY A 71 -15.17 -4.01 17.27
C GLY A 71 -13.82 -4.74 17.24
N VAL A 72 -12.98 -4.49 16.23
CA VAL A 72 -11.66 -5.14 16.10
C VAL A 72 -10.75 -4.73 17.26
N TYR A 73 -10.88 -3.48 17.71
CA TYR A 73 -10.14 -2.90 18.82
C TYR A 73 -11.09 -2.28 19.86
N PRO A 74 -10.64 -2.07 21.10
CA PRO A 74 -11.36 -1.20 22.02
C PRO A 74 -11.46 0.24 21.46
N PRO A 75 -12.58 0.94 21.69
CA PRO A 75 -12.74 2.32 21.22
C PRO A 75 -11.59 3.23 21.66
N GLY A 76 -11.08 4.02 20.72
CA GLY A 76 -9.99 4.99 20.96
C GLY A 76 -8.62 4.40 21.33
N ALA A 77 -8.45 3.07 21.34
CA ALA A 77 -7.19 2.46 21.78
C ALA A 77 -6.05 2.57 20.75
N VAL A 78 -6.38 2.53 19.46
CA VAL A 78 -5.38 2.55 18.38
C VAL A 78 -4.85 3.97 18.20
N ARG A 79 -3.52 4.11 18.28
CA ARG A 79 -2.81 5.40 18.12
C ARG A 79 -2.26 5.59 16.71
N VAL A 80 -1.62 4.55 16.19
CA VAL A 80 -1.09 4.47 14.82
C VAL A 80 -1.15 3.01 14.37
N SER A 81 -1.29 2.78 13.07
CA SER A 81 -1.29 1.45 12.47
C SER A 81 -0.31 1.42 11.32
N GLY A 82 0.30 0.26 11.11
CA GLY A 82 1.14 0.02 9.95
C GLY A 82 0.28 -0.54 8.82
N SER A 83 0.92 -0.86 7.70
CA SER A 83 0.25 -1.58 6.62
C SER A 83 -0.31 -2.91 7.13
N LEU A 84 -1.57 -3.18 6.81
CA LEU A 84 -2.21 -4.47 7.09
C LEU A 84 -2.40 -5.24 5.78
N ALA A 85 -2.12 -6.54 5.82
CA ALA A 85 -2.33 -7.44 4.71
C ALA A 85 -3.65 -8.21 4.89
N GLU A 86 -4.34 -8.44 3.79
CA GLU A 86 -5.55 -9.24 3.70
C GLU A 86 -5.32 -10.44 2.79
N ASP A 87 -5.53 -11.64 3.34
CA ASP A 87 -5.58 -12.88 2.57
C ASP A 87 -7.04 -13.29 2.39
N PRO A 88 -7.59 -13.18 1.17
CA PRO A 88 -8.97 -13.60 0.91
C PRO A 88 -9.10 -15.14 0.78
N ASP A 89 -8.01 -15.88 0.56
CA ASP A 89 -8.08 -17.30 0.21
C ASP A 89 -7.86 -18.20 1.43
N VAL A 90 -8.59 -17.94 2.51
CA VAL A 90 -8.48 -18.71 3.76
C VAL A 90 -9.59 -19.74 3.85
N THR A 91 -9.23 -21.03 3.75
CA THR A 91 -10.19 -22.14 3.78
C THR A 91 -11.11 -22.07 5.01
N GLY A 92 -12.42 -22.01 4.76
CA GLY A 92 -13.47 -21.95 5.81
C GLY A 92 -13.79 -20.55 6.34
N TYR A 93 -13.19 -19.50 5.77
CA TYR A 93 -13.35 -18.11 6.19
C TYR A 93 -13.54 -17.21 4.95
N GLY A 94 -14.08 -16.01 5.16
CA GLY A 94 -14.14 -14.97 4.13
C GLY A 94 -12.81 -14.23 3.92
N GLY A 95 -11.85 -14.41 4.84
CA GLY A 95 -10.49 -13.91 4.72
C GLY A 95 -9.75 -13.83 6.06
N SER A 96 -8.49 -13.44 6.02
CA SER A 96 -7.70 -13.08 7.20
C SER A 96 -7.07 -11.71 7.02
N ILE A 97 -7.05 -10.92 8.10
CA ILE A 97 -6.37 -9.63 8.14
C ILE A 97 -5.24 -9.73 9.15
N ASN A 98 -4.03 -9.35 8.76
CA ASN A 98 -2.87 -9.38 9.64
C ASN A 98 -1.94 -8.16 9.50
N GLY A 99 -1.16 -7.88 10.54
CA GLY A 99 -0.14 -6.84 10.54
C GLY A 99 0.17 -6.38 11.96
N TYR A 100 0.57 -5.12 12.11
CA TYR A 100 0.94 -4.56 13.40
C TYR A 100 0.34 -3.18 13.62
N THR A 101 0.08 -2.86 14.87
CA THR A 101 -0.52 -1.61 15.28
C THR A 101 -0.05 -1.22 16.67
N VAL A 102 -0.13 0.06 17.00
CA VAL A 102 0.21 0.58 18.33
C VAL A 102 -1.07 0.92 19.07
N LEU A 103 -1.32 0.21 20.17
CA LEU A 103 -2.41 0.49 21.11
C LEU A 103 -1.80 1.12 22.37
N GLY A 104 -2.22 2.33 22.69
CA GLY A 104 -1.63 3.08 23.81
C GLY A 104 -0.12 3.26 23.66
N SER A 105 0.67 2.61 24.52
CA SER A 105 2.14 2.66 24.55
C SER A 105 2.85 1.38 24.09
N SER A 106 2.08 0.42 23.57
CA SER A 106 2.56 -0.90 23.21
C SER A 106 2.20 -1.26 21.77
N MET A 107 3.06 -2.03 21.14
CA MET A 107 2.80 -2.61 19.84
C MET A 107 2.12 -3.97 19.99
N TYR A 108 1.13 -4.19 19.16
CA TYR A 108 0.39 -5.44 19.03
C TYR A 108 0.51 -5.97 17.61
N SER A 109 0.63 -7.28 17.49
CA SER A 109 0.26 -7.99 16.26
C SER A 109 -1.26 -7.96 16.17
N THR A 110 -1.78 -7.48 15.05
CA THR A 110 -3.20 -7.63 14.70
C THR A 110 -3.32 -8.84 13.81
N SER A 111 -4.22 -9.75 14.17
CA SER A 111 -4.55 -10.91 13.35
C SER A 111 -5.97 -11.35 13.67
N TYR A 112 -6.85 -11.34 12.69
CA TYR A 112 -8.22 -11.83 12.85
C TYR A 112 -8.76 -12.40 11.55
N LEU A 113 -9.76 -13.27 11.68
CA LEU A 113 -10.45 -13.89 10.56
C LEU A 113 -11.79 -13.20 10.33
N ILE A 114 -12.22 -13.17 9.08
CA ILE A 114 -13.58 -12.82 8.68
C ILE A 114 -14.32 -14.13 8.45
N THR A 115 -15.45 -14.33 9.12
CA THR A 115 -16.35 -15.47 8.90
C THR A 115 -16.93 -15.44 7.48
N LEU A 116 -17.53 -16.55 7.03
CA LEU A 116 -18.18 -16.58 5.72
C LEU A 116 -19.38 -15.63 5.61
N ASP A 117 -19.97 -15.24 6.75
CA ASP A 117 -21.06 -14.26 6.83
C ASP A 117 -20.55 -12.80 6.82
N GLY A 118 -19.22 -12.59 6.81
CA GLY A 118 -18.60 -11.26 6.75
C GLY A 118 -18.27 -10.64 8.10
N ASP A 119 -18.57 -11.31 9.22
CA ASP A 119 -18.28 -10.81 10.57
C ASP A 119 -16.86 -11.18 11.03
N VAL A 120 -16.31 -10.39 11.95
CA VAL A 120 -15.06 -10.73 12.65
C VAL A 120 -15.27 -11.97 13.51
N ASP A 121 -14.43 -13.00 13.31
CA ASP A 121 -14.43 -14.19 14.17
C ASP A 121 -14.04 -13.82 15.61
N ARG A 122 -14.98 -14.00 16.54
CA ARG A 122 -14.82 -13.67 17.97
C ARG A 122 -14.37 -14.83 18.84
N THR A 123 -14.12 -16.00 18.26
CA THR A 123 -13.64 -17.16 19.03
C THR A 123 -12.19 -16.99 19.50
N ARG A 124 -11.49 -15.97 18.99
CA ARG A 124 -10.08 -15.67 19.29
C ARG A 124 -9.86 -14.16 19.47
N PRO A 125 -8.84 -13.75 20.23
CA PRO A 125 -8.42 -12.36 20.27
C PRO A 125 -7.99 -11.86 18.89
N THR A 126 -8.32 -10.62 18.57
CA THR A 126 -7.91 -9.93 17.33
C THR A 126 -6.50 -9.34 17.42
N THR A 127 -5.94 -9.26 18.63
CA THR A 127 -4.65 -8.63 18.90
C THR A 127 -3.82 -9.43 19.91
N TYR A 128 -2.51 -9.40 19.71
CA TYR A 128 -1.53 -10.09 20.54
C TYR A 128 -0.37 -9.15 20.88
N LEU A 129 -0.09 -8.97 22.18
CA LEU A 129 0.96 -8.05 22.64
C LEU A 129 2.34 -8.50 22.12
N VAL A 130 3.07 -7.57 21.51
CA VAL A 130 4.47 -7.79 21.11
C VAL A 130 5.43 -7.17 22.11
N GLY A 131 5.18 -5.93 22.54
CA GLY A 131 6.01 -5.25 23.53
C GLY A 131 5.71 -3.77 23.70
N GLY A 132 6.23 -3.19 24.79
CA GLY A 132 6.12 -1.75 25.11
C GLY A 132 7.17 -0.87 24.44
N GLY A 133 7.12 0.44 24.70
CA GLY A 133 8.10 1.43 24.20
C GLY A 133 7.68 2.16 22.94
N TRP A 134 6.38 2.13 22.62
CA TRP A 134 5.80 2.71 21.39
C TRP A 134 4.93 3.94 21.66
N GLY A 135 4.87 4.45 22.89
CA GLY A 135 3.94 5.52 23.29
C GLY A 135 4.21 6.89 22.67
N ASP A 136 5.44 7.15 22.21
CA ASP A 136 5.84 8.38 21.52
C ASP A 136 5.77 8.25 19.99
N THR A 137 5.16 7.18 19.47
CA THR A 137 5.06 6.95 18.02
C THR A 137 4.11 7.94 17.36
N THR A 138 4.58 8.55 16.27
CA THR A 138 3.82 9.45 15.40
C THR A 138 3.60 8.87 14.00
N TYR A 139 4.46 7.96 13.57
CA TYR A 139 4.27 7.15 12.37
C TYR A 139 4.83 5.74 12.60
N PHE A 140 4.17 4.74 12.04
CA PHE A 140 4.52 3.34 12.18
C PHE A 140 4.27 2.61 10.87
N GLU A 141 5.19 1.73 10.47
CA GLU A 141 5.06 0.96 9.23
C GLU A 141 5.75 -0.38 9.33
N THR A 142 5.18 -1.40 8.71
CA THR A 142 5.81 -2.69 8.49
C THR A 142 6.12 -2.84 7.00
N THR A 143 7.41 -2.85 6.66
CA THR A 143 7.86 -3.06 5.28
C THR A 143 8.13 -4.52 5.05
N ARG A 144 7.75 -5.04 3.88
CA ARG A 144 7.93 -6.43 3.52
C ARG A 144 8.49 -6.46 2.11
N PHE A 145 9.80 -6.66 1.99
CA PHE A 145 10.40 -6.97 0.70
C PHE A 145 10.26 -8.47 0.48
N TRP A 146 9.56 -8.84 -0.59
CA TRP A 146 9.20 -10.21 -0.91
C TRP A 146 9.36 -10.44 -2.41
N ASP A 147 10.42 -11.14 -2.81
CA ASP A 147 10.75 -11.45 -4.21
C ASP A 147 10.55 -12.95 -4.50
N TYR A 148 9.41 -13.52 -4.08
CA TYR A 148 9.17 -14.96 -4.21
C TYR A 148 9.24 -15.44 -5.67
N PRO A 149 9.87 -16.61 -5.94
CA PRO A 149 10.43 -17.58 -4.99
C PRO A 149 11.85 -17.28 -4.52
N LYS A 150 12.43 -16.13 -4.87
CA LYS A 150 13.79 -15.76 -4.52
C LYS A 150 13.86 -15.21 -3.10
N LEU A 151 14.77 -15.78 -2.33
CA LEU A 151 15.21 -15.20 -1.07
C LEU A 151 16.19 -14.04 -1.33
N PRO A 152 16.27 -13.05 -0.42
CA PRO A 152 15.64 -13.03 0.90
C PRO A 152 14.28 -12.33 0.95
N ASN A 153 13.42 -12.83 1.84
CA ASN A 153 12.22 -12.12 2.29
C ASN A 153 12.57 -11.31 3.53
N LEU A 154 12.49 -9.98 3.44
CA LEU A 154 12.98 -9.07 4.47
C LEU A 154 11.83 -8.24 5.05
N ILE A 155 11.49 -8.53 6.30
CA ILE A 155 10.43 -7.82 7.03
C ILE A 155 11.05 -6.91 8.07
N ARG A 156 10.55 -5.68 8.14
CA ARG A 156 11.05 -4.65 9.05
C ARG A 156 9.94 -3.82 9.62
N GLN A 157 10.26 -3.19 10.73
CA GLN A 157 9.37 -2.26 11.39
C GLN A 157 10.03 -0.91 11.52
N TYR A 158 9.29 0.13 11.17
CA TYR A 158 9.70 1.52 11.28
C TYR A 158 8.85 2.25 12.29
N GLN A 159 9.50 3.11 13.05
CA GLN A 159 8.88 4.02 14.01
C GLN A 159 9.44 5.41 13.81
N LEU A 160 8.59 6.41 13.60
CA LEU A 160 8.96 7.80 13.81
C LEU A 160 8.46 8.22 15.18
N ARG A 161 9.39 8.61 16.05
CA ARG A 161 9.08 9.11 17.39
C ARG A 161 8.80 10.61 17.35
N ALA A 162 8.06 11.11 18.33
CA ALA A 162 7.70 12.53 18.44
C ALA A 162 8.92 13.46 18.52
N ASP A 163 10.06 12.96 19.01
CA ASP A 163 11.34 13.67 19.06
C ASP A 163 12.07 13.76 17.70
N GLY A 164 11.50 13.17 16.64
CA GLY A 164 12.12 13.15 15.32
C GLY A 164 13.16 12.07 15.10
N THR A 165 13.18 11.03 15.93
CA THR A 165 14.03 9.86 15.71
C THR A 165 13.29 8.81 14.90
N LEU A 166 13.83 8.49 13.73
CA LEU A 166 13.40 7.36 12.92
C LEU A 166 14.15 6.11 13.38
N THR A 167 13.42 5.08 13.79
CA THR A 167 13.99 3.80 14.24
C THR A 167 13.50 2.66 13.36
N ARG A 168 14.37 1.69 13.14
CA ARG A 168 14.12 0.48 12.37
C ARG A 168 14.52 -0.76 13.15
N TRP A 169 13.70 -1.81 13.08
CA TRP A 169 14.02 -3.16 13.52
C TRP A 169 13.92 -4.13 12.36
N ASP A 170 14.73 -5.19 12.41
CA ASP A 170 14.62 -6.32 11.49
C ASP A 170 13.84 -7.45 12.18
N MET A 171 12.93 -8.07 11.43
CA MET A 171 12.27 -9.28 11.90
C MET A 171 13.22 -10.45 11.78
N GLN A 172 13.44 -11.15 12.89
CA GLN A 172 14.19 -12.39 12.94
C GLN A 172 13.25 -13.53 13.38
N TYR A 173 13.25 -14.62 12.63
CA TYR A 173 12.61 -15.86 13.07
C TYR A 173 13.57 -16.60 13.99
N SER A 174 13.13 -16.99 15.19
CA SER A 174 13.98 -17.80 16.09
C SER A 174 14.22 -19.21 15.57
N ASN A 175 13.32 -19.73 14.73
CA ASN A 175 13.40 -20.95 13.91
C ASN A 175 12.19 -20.96 12.94
N ALA A 176 12.09 -21.96 12.05
CA ALA A 176 11.03 -22.06 11.03
C ALA A 176 9.58 -22.00 11.59
N ASN A 177 9.39 -22.28 12.88
CA ASN A 177 8.09 -22.29 13.56
C ASN A 177 8.03 -21.36 14.79
N GLY A 178 8.95 -20.41 14.90
CA GLY A 178 9.15 -19.61 16.12
C GLY A 178 8.49 -18.24 16.05
N THR A 179 8.16 -17.68 17.22
CA THR A 179 7.64 -16.31 17.32
C THR A 179 8.65 -15.31 16.75
N ALA A 180 8.19 -14.44 15.85
CA ALA A 180 9.01 -13.37 15.30
C ALA A 180 9.61 -12.50 16.43
N LYS A 181 10.92 -12.26 16.36
CA LYS A 181 11.65 -11.37 17.26
C LYS A 181 12.07 -10.11 16.49
N TRP A 182 11.79 -8.94 17.06
CA TRP A 182 12.25 -7.67 16.51
C TRP A 182 13.62 -7.34 17.09
N ALA A 183 14.64 -7.36 16.24
CA ALA A 183 16.04 -7.22 16.64
C ALA A 183 16.75 -6.19 15.75
N ASN A 184 18.07 -6.05 15.93
CA ASN A 184 18.92 -5.15 15.14
C ASN A 184 18.38 -3.70 15.10
N LYS A 185 17.96 -3.17 16.27
CA LYS A 185 17.48 -1.80 16.38
C LYS A 185 18.53 -0.83 15.83
N GLN A 186 18.13 0.02 14.89
CA GLN A 186 18.93 1.10 14.34
C GLN A 186 18.12 2.40 14.39
N SER A 187 18.77 3.53 14.63
CA SER A 187 18.10 4.82 14.73
C SER A 187 18.86 5.92 13.99
N ALA A 188 18.11 6.89 13.47
CA ALA A 188 18.63 8.14 12.91
C ALA A 188 17.78 9.31 13.41
N THR A 189 18.42 10.40 13.85
CA THR A 189 17.76 11.61 14.34
C THR A 189 17.65 12.66 13.23
N GLY A 190 16.97 13.78 13.49
CA GLY A 190 16.85 14.91 12.55
C GLY A 190 15.54 14.96 11.77
N PHE A 191 14.55 14.12 12.11
CA PHE A 191 13.24 14.07 11.45
C PHE A 191 12.14 14.78 12.25
N ALA A 192 12.49 15.66 13.18
CA ALA A 192 11.52 16.31 14.08
C ALA A 192 10.49 17.17 13.31
N ALA A 193 10.83 17.66 12.11
CA ALA A 193 9.92 18.42 11.27
C ALA A 193 8.87 17.55 10.55
N VAL A 194 9.10 16.23 10.42
CA VAL A 194 8.20 15.31 9.71
C VAL A 194 6.86 15.21 10.43
N LYS A 195 5.77 15.38 9.67
CA LYS A 195 4.40 15.31 10.17
C LYS A 195 3.83 13.89 10.00
N THR A 196 3.92 13.35 8.79
CA THR A 196 3.57 11.96 8.47
C THR A 196 4.39 11.48 7.27
N MET A 197 4.29 10.19 6.95
CA MET A 197 5.02 9.55 5.86
C MET A 197 4.14 8.53 5.14
N ALA A 198 4.55 8.12 3.95
CA ALA A 198 4.02 6.97 3.24
C ALA A 198 5.18 6.21 2.58
N MET A 199 5.17 4.88 2.65
CA MET A 199 6.15 4.07 1.94
C MET A 199 5.90 4.13 0.43
N ILE A 200 6.95 4.35 -0.36
CA ILE A 200 6.85 4.43 -1.84
C ILE A 200 7.82 3.50 -2.56
N SER A 201 8.83 2.93 -1.87
CA SER A 201 9.75 1.96 -2.48
C SER A 201 10.16 0.90 -1.45
N GLN A 202 10.18 -0.36 -1.88
CA GLN A 202 10.62 -1.51 -1.10
C GLN A 202 11.60 -2.30 -1.94
N THR A 203 12.89 -2.22 -1.61
CA THR A 203 13.95 -2.89 -2.37
C THR A 203 14.83 -3.74 -1.48
N LEU A 204 15.65 -4.59 -2.09
CA LEU A 204 16.63 -5.40 -1.38
C LEU A 204 17.67 -4.56 -0.61
N THR A 205 17.95 -3.33 -1.02
CA THR A 205 19.04 -2.51 -0.46
C THR A 205 18.59 -1.24 0.25
N TYR A 206 17.33 -0.82 0.09
CA TYR A 206 16.73 0.28 0.84
C TYR A 206 15.20 0.22 0.83
N ASP A 207 14.60 0.98 1.74
CA ASP A 207 13.19 1.37 1.70
C ASP A 207 13.11 2.89 1.52
N THR A 208 12.12 3.39 0.78
CA THR A 208 11.93 4.83 0.62
C THR A 208 10.55 5.25 1.11
N PHE A 209 10.52 6.31 1.90
CA PHE A 209 9.30 6.99 2.32
C PHE A 209 9.18 8.34 1.62
N LEU A 210 7.95 8.73 1.30
CA LEU A 210 7.58 10.11 1.01
C LEU A 210 7.06 10.74 2.31
N ALA A 211 7.62 11.89 2.69
CA ALA A 211 7.37 12.51 3.99
C ALA A 211 7.00 13.98 3.84
N ASN A 212 5.88 14.41 4.41
CA ASN A 212 5.56 15.83 4.53
C ASN A 212 6.08 16.39 5.86
N THR A 213 6.33 17.69 5.88
CA THR A 213 6.73 18.40 7.11
C THR A 213 5.61 19.30 7.61
N ARG A 214 5.67 19.66 8.90
CA ARG A 214 4.76 20.67 9.48
C ARG A 214 4.89 22.04 8.80
N GLY A 215 6.04 22.33 8.20
CA GLY A 215 6.29 23.53 7.40
C GLY A 215 5.82 23.44 5.93
N GLY A 216 5.28 22.29 5.50
CA GLY A 216 4.64 22.15 4.19
C GLY A 216 5.49 21.57 3.07
N ALA A 217 6.78 21.33 3.30
CA ALA A 217 7.65 20.70 2.32
C ALA A 217 7.39 19.18 2.22
N LEU A 218 7.76 18.60 1.08
CA LEU A 218 7.69 17.16 0.79
C LEU A 218 9.10 16.65 0.48
N TYR A 219 9.47 15.52 1.07
CA TYR A 219 10.79 14.89 0.90
C TYR A 219 10.66 13.40 0.59
N THR A 220 11.65 12.82 -0.08
CA THR A 220 11.93 11.39 0.05
C THR A 220 12.90 11.16 1.19
N ILE A 221 12.72 10.06 1.91
CA ILE A 221 13.64 9.54 2.93
C ILE A 221 13.97 8.11 2.54
N ARG A 222 15.13 7.92 1.90
CA ARG A 222 15.66 6.60 1.56
C ARG A 222 16.45 6.06 2.74
N VAL A 223 15.95 4.99 3.34
CA VAL A 223 16.60 4.30 4.46
C VAL A 223 17.36 3.08 3.93
N PRO A 224 18.70 3.06 3.99
CA PRO A 224 19.47 1.89 3.55
C PRO A 224 19.17 0.69 4.45
N ARG A 225 19.22 -0.52 3.87
CA ARG A 225 19.06 -1.78 4.59
C ARG A 225 20.27 -2.13 5.47
N THR A 226 21.43 -1.49 5.23
CA THR A 226 22.70 -1.75 5.93
C THR A 226 22.75 -1.11 7.33
N SER A 227 23.78 -1.49 8.09
CA SER A 227 24.20 -0.84 9.33
C SER A 227 25.55 -0.15 9.07
N PRO A 228 25.77 1.09 9.55
CA PRO A 228 24.82 1.93 10.29
C PRO A 228 23.68 2.46 9.42
N MET A 229 22.52 2.71 10.02
CA MET A 229 21.38 3.35 9.33
C MET A 229 21.68 4.83 9.05
N LYS A 230 21.99 5.15 7.79
CA LYS A 230 22.24 6.52 7.31
C LYS A 230 21.23 6.92 6.24
N PRO A 231 20.05 7.47 6.61
CA PRO A 231 19.05 7.86 5.62
C PRO A 231 19.54 8.96 4.69
N ILE A 232 19.09 8.92 3.43
CA ILE A 232 19.33 9.95 2.43
C ILE A 232 18.01 10.69 2.21
N VAL A 233 18.04 12.02 2.38
CA VAL A 233 16.86 12.88 2.28
C VAL A 233 16.97 13.75 1.04
N LYS A 234 15.93 13.76 0.19
CA LYS A 234 15.87 14.64 -0.99
C LYS A 234 14.57 15.44 -0.98
N LYS A 235 14.67 16.74 -1.23
CA LYS A 235 13.49 17.61 -1.34
C LYS A 235 12.76 17.33 -2.65
N VAL A 236 11.45 17.15 -2.58
CA VAL A 236 10.54 16.91 -3.71
C VAL A 236 9.71 18.15 -4.01
N ARG A 237 9.12 18.75 -2.97
CA ARG A 237 8.42 20.03 -3.03
C ARG A 237 8.77 20.86 -1.81
N ASP A 238 8.66 22.15 -1.96
CA ASP A 238 9.01 23.18 -0.99
C ASP A 238 7.83 23.60 -0.11
N SER A 239 6.59 23.48 -0.59
CA SER A 239 5.39 23.87 0.18
C SER A 239 4.13 23.09 -0.25
N THR A 240 3.00 23.40 0.41
CA THR A 240 1.62 22.92 0.18
C THR A 240 1.24 21.52 0.69
N TRP A 241 2.13 20.83 1.40
CA TRP A 241 1.87 19.48 1.92
C TRP A 241 1.51 19.43 3.40
N GLN A 242 1.49 20.57 4.10
CA GLN A 242 1.29 20.62 5.55
C GLN A 242 -0.12 20.22 5.98
N GLY A 243 -1.12 20.31 5.10
CA GLY A 243 -2.52 20.02 5.41
C GLY A 243 -2.83 18.53 5.56
N PHE A 244 -1.90 17.62 5.25
CA PHE A 244 -2.14 16.18 5.36
C PHE A 244 -1.60 15.61 6.68
N GLU A 245 -2.47 15.00 7.47
CA GLU A 245 -2.12 14.25 8.68
C GLU A 245 -1.86 12.76 8.39
N ALA A 246 -2.32 12.25 7.25
CA ALA A 246 -1.99 10.92 6.78
C ALA A 246 -1.69 10.89 5.28
N LEU A 247 -0.75 10.04 4.91
CA LEU A 247 -0.39 9.74 3.53
C LEU A 247 -0.48 8.23 3.35
N VAL A 248 -1.16 7.76 2.30
CA VAL A 248 -1.26 6.35 1.95
C VAL A 248 -0.91 6.19 0.48
N ALA A 249 -0.01 5.26 0.17
CA ALA A 249 0.54 5.10 -1.17
C ALA A 249 0.40 3.66 -1.66
N GLU A 250 0.19 3.52 -2.96
CA GLU A 250 0.27 2.25 -3.68
C GLU A 250 1.05 2.41 -4.97
N LYS A 251 1.58 1.29 -5.47
CA LYS A 251 2.21 1.28 -6.79
C LYS A 251 1.17 1.59 -7.87
N CYS A 252 1.55 2.44 -8.81
CA CYS A 252 0.76 2.80 -9.97
C CYS A 252 1.63 2.75 -11.22
N GLY A 253 1.45 1.71 -12.03
CA GLY A 253 2.30 1.45 -13.20
C GLY A 253 3.70 0.95 -12.82
N GLN A 254 4.66 1.07 -13.74
CA GLN A 254 6.00 0.49 -13.58
C GLN A 254 6.86 1.22 -12.54
N TYR A 255 6.81 2.55 -12.55
CA TYR A 255 7.67 3.44 -11.75
C TYR A 255 6.89 4.52 -10.98
N GLY A 256 5.57 4.44 -10.99
CA GLY A 256 4.70 5.44 -10.39
C GLY A 256 4.10 4.99 -9.07
N THR A 257 3.60 5.96 -8.34
CA THR A 257 2.90 5.81 -7.08
C THR A 257 1.59 6.59 -7.17
N MET A 258 0.48 5.95 -6.81
CA MET A 258 -0.73 6.68 -6.48
C MET A 258 -0.67 6.99 -4.98
N LEU A 259 -0.87 8.25 -4.62
CA LEU A 259 -0.83 8.74 -3.24
C LEU A 259 -2.19 9.35 -2.89
N VAL A 260 -2.71 8.99 -1.73
CA VAL A 260 -3.85 9.66 -1.10
C VAL A 260 -3.34 10.44 0.11
N GLY A 261 -3.49 11.76 0.08
CA GLY A 261 -3.27 12.64 1.21
C GLY A 261 -4.58 12.94 1.91
N ILE A 262 -4.62 12.75 3.23
CA ILE A 262 -5.82 12.89 4.05
C ILE A 262 -5.63 14.06 5.01
N ASP A 263 -6.52 15.03 4.90
CA ASP A 263 -6.67 16.18 5.78
C ASP A 263 -7.77 15.84 6.80
N LYS A 264 -7.35 15.54 8.03
CA LYS A 264 -8.23 15.14 9.13
C LYS A 264 -9.02 16.31 9.71
N ASP A 265 -8.50 17.53 9.58
CA ASP A 265 -9.16 18.74 10.07
C ASP A 265 -10.44 19.02 9.25
N THR A 266 -10.33 18.88 7.92
CA THR A 266 -11.45 19.05 6.99
C THR A 266 -12.20 17.75 6.68
N LYS A 267 -11.64 16.60 7.09
CA LYS A 267 -12.15 15.24 6.83
C LYS A 267 -12.21 14.91 5.34
N MET A 268 -11.29 15.48 4.56
CA MET A 268 -11.20 15.33 3.11
C MET A 268 -9.93 14.57 2.73
N ALA A 269 -9.95 13.94 1.56
CA ALA A 269 -8.75 13.37 0.97
C ALA A 269 -8.57 13.82 -0.48
N TYR A 270 -7.32 13.82 -0.93
CA TYR A 270 -6.92 14.22 -2.28
C TYR A 270 -5.97 13.17 -2.85
N ALA A 271 -6.19 12.80 -4.11
CA ALA A 271 -5.37 11.83 -4.81
C ALA A 271 -4.32 12.51 -5.69
N TYR A 272 -3.16 11.88 -5.81
CA TYR A 272 -2.04 12.33 -6.62
C TYR A 272 -1.43 11.16 -7.37
N ALA A 273 -1.05 11.39 -8.63
CA ALA A 273 -0.13 10.53 -9.35
C ALA A 273 1.28 11.09 -9.17
N ILE A 274 2.19 10.27 -8.65
CA ILE A 274 3.58 10.61 -8.41
C ILE A 274 4.44 9.74 -9.32
N GLY A 275 5.25 10.38 -10.16
CA GLY A 275 6.22 9.67 -10.98
C GLY A 275 7.40 9.15 -10.16
N HIS A 276 8.40 8.60 -10.82
CA HIS A 276 9.64 8.20 -10.16
C HIS A 276 10.27 9.40 -9.41
N ALA A 277 10.50 9.23 -8.12
CA ALA A 277 10.97 10.30 -7.27
C ALA A 277 12.44 10.60 -7.52
N ASN A 278 12.72 11.81 -7.99
CA ASN A 278 14.05 12.30 -8.35
C ASN A 278 14.24 13.74 -7.86
N GLY A 279 14.05 13.95 -6.55
CA GLY A 279 14.13 15.27 -5.94
C GLY A 279 13.09 16.23 -6.52
N THR A 280 13.48 17.47 -6.81
CA THR A 280 12.57 18.51 -7.34
C THR A 280 12.05 18.19 -8.75
N ALA A 281 12.73 17.34 -9.50
CA ALA A 281 12.30 16.88 -10.82
C ALA A 281 11.17 15.82 -10.77
N THR A 282 10.79 15.35 -9.58
CA THR A 282 9.66 14.42 -9.43
C THR A 282 8.38 15.04 -9.99
N VAL A 283 7.73 14.34 -10.91
CA VAL A 283 6.41 14.72 -11.42
C VAL A 283 5.35 14.40 -10.37
N ILE A 284 4.52 15.38 -10.03
CA ILE A 284 3.35 15.19 -9.17
C ILE A 284 2.17 15.82 -9.87
N GLN A 285 1.17 15.00 -10.18
CA GLN A 285 -0.09 15.43 -10.77
C GLN A 285 -1.20 15.27 -9.74
N GLY A 286 -1.91 16.37 -9.45
CA GLY A 286 -3.13 16.33 -8.65
C GLY A 286 -4.24 15.65 -9.45
N LEU A 287 -4.86 14.63 -8.85
CA LEU A 287 -6.02 13.91 -9.43
C LEU A 287 -7.35 14.41 -8.85
N GLY A 288 -7.29 15.37 -7.93
CA GLY A 288 -8.45 16.02 -7.33
C GLY A 288 -8.86 15.41 -5.99
N LYS A 289 -9.98 15.91 -5.48
CA LYS A 289 -10.58 15.47 -4.23
C LYS A 289 -11.17 14.07 -4.40
N VAL A 290 -10.91 13.19 -3.44
CA VAL A 290 -11.49 11.85 -3.37
C VAL A 290 -12.92 11.95 -2.85
N PRO A 291 -13.93 11.36 -3.53
CA PRO A 291 -15.30 11.34 -3.04
C PRO A 291 -15.43 10.65 -1.67
N GLY A 292 -16.30 11.18 -0.82
CA GLY A 292 -16.58 10.65 0.52
C GLY A 292 -15.94 11.43 1.66
N THR A 293 -16.08 10.89 2.86
CA THR A 293 -15.59 11.49 4.11
C THR A 293 -14.47 10.63 4.69
N PHE A 294 -13.43 11.30 5.19
CA PHE A 294 -12.27 10.70 5.83
C PHE A 294 -12.16 11.24 7.27
N ALA A 295 -13.04 10.77 8.15
CA ALA A 295 -13.13 11.24 9.54
C ALA A 295 -12.42 10.33 10.56
N ASP A 296 -11.87 9.20 10.14
CA ASP A 296 -11.26 8.23 11.04
C ASP A 296 -9.94 8.73 11.64
N PRO A 297 -9.65 8.40 12.91
CA PRO A 297 -8.46 8.88 13.60
C PRO A 297 -7.16 8.27 13.06
N VAL A 298 -7.21 7.07 12.48
CA VAL A 298 -6.02 6.31 12.04
C VAL A 298 -6.23 5.82 10.62
N TYR A 299 -5.22 6.03 9.77
CA TYR A 299 -5.17 5.55 8.39
C TYR A 299 -3.88 4.81 8.13
N PHE A 300 -3.94 3.84 7.22
CA PHE A 300 -2.81 3.03 6.80
C PHE A 300 -3.08 2.43 5.43
N ARG A 301 -2.07 1.79 4.85
CA ARG A 301 -2.21 1.03 3.61
C ARG A 301 -2.78 -0.35 3.90
N ARG A 302 -3.91 -0.70 3.29
CA ARG A 302 -4.39 -2.07 3.22
C ARG A 302 -3.85 -2.67 1.93
N GLN A 303 -3.33 -3.88 1.99
CA GLN A 303 -2.79 -4.58 0.83
C GLN A 303 -3.32 -6.01 0.80
N ILE A 304 -3.33 -6.63 -0.37
CA ILE A 304 -3.54 -8.08 -0.46
C ILE A 304 -2.37 -8.83 0.19
N ARG A 305 -2.52 -10.14 0.39
CA ARG A 305 -1.54 -10.99 1.04
C ARG A 305 -0.13 -10.81 0.50
N GLU A 306 0.83 -11.04 1.38
CA GLU A 306 2.25 -11.00 1.08
C GLU A 306 2.58 -11.91 -0.10
N GLY A 307 3.36 -11.40 -1.06
CA GLY A 307 3.69 -12.09 -2.30
C GLY A 307 2.77 -11.79 -3.47
N ASP A 308 1.49 -11.52 -3.23
CA ASP A 308 0.55 -11.06 -4.27
C ASP A 308 0.52 -9.53 -4.36
N ALA A 309 0.77 -8.85 -3.24
CA ALA A 309 0.92 -7.40 -3.21
C ALA A 309 2.13 -6.96 -4.04
N GLN A 310 1.90 -6.02 -4.96
CA GLN A 310 2.98 -5.49 -5.78
C GLN A 310 4.01 -4.76 -4.91
N MET A 311 5.29 -5.07 -5.13
CA MET A 311 6.39 -4.34 -4.49
C MET A 311 6.38 -2.88 -4.94
N LEU A 312 6.35 -1.97 -3.98
CA LEU A 312 6.40 -0.53 -4.22
C LEU A 312 7.75 -0.15 -4.87
N PHE A 313 7.71 0.70 -5.89
CA PHE A 313 8.90 1.10 -6.64
C PHE A 313 8.80 2.53 -7.20
N GLY A 314 8.79 3.50 -6.29
CA GLY A 314 8.58 4.92 -6.58
C GLY A 314 9.83 5.80 -6.49
N GLU A 315 11.02 5.27 -6.21
CA GLU A 315 12.33 5.99 -6.17
C GLU A 315 13.48 5.03 -6.51
#